data_AF-A0A382FM84-F1
#
_entry.id   AF-A0A382FM84-F1
#
_cell.length_a   1.000
_cell.length_b   1.000
_cell.length_c   1.000
_cell.angle_alpha   90.00
_cell.angle_beta   90.00
_cell.angle_gamma   90.00
#
_symmetry.space_group_name_H-M   'P 1'
#
loop_
_entity.id
_entity.type
_entity.pdbx_description
1 polymer ?
#
loop_
_entity_poly.entity_id
_entity_poly.type
_entity_poly.pdbx_seq_one_letter_code
_entity_poly.pdbx_strand_id
1 'polypeptide(L)'
;VKNKLWLIKLVSFFIVLNCIHGINVTFKTHIITQPDGETIKCFVSGDEYFNWAHDENGYTLIQSQNDGFFYYGVMEGDEVVPSAFLVGSVIPADAGLIPWAIISKDAYLERRRAFWEDIDRDVRDAPTHGTINNLNIYIRFSDQSEFSNPRSQHDQLFNDPEGPSLLHYFEEVSYDTLHVHTHHYP
;
A
#
# COMPACT_ATOMS: atom_id res chain seq x y z
N VAL A 1 -30.95 -35.80 16.43
CA VAL A 1 -30.83 -35.00 15.19
C VAL A 1 -30.94 -33.49 15.43
N LYS A 2 -31.87 -33.00 16.27
CA LYS A 2 -32.04 -31.56 16.55
C LYS A 2 -30.89 -30.84 17.30
N ASN A 3 -30.04 -31.54 18.04
CA ASN A 3 -28.94 -30.91 18.80
C ASN A 3 -27.63 -30.73 18.02
N LYS A 4 -27.48 -31.35 16.84
CA LYS A 4 -26.30 -31.14 15.97
C LYS A 4 -26.39 -29.87 15.12
N LEU A 5 -27.60 -29.35 14.91
CA LEU A 5 -27.82 -28.15 14.10
C LEU A 5 -27.46 -26.85 14.83
N TRP A 6 -27.41 -26.88 16.18
CA TRP A 6 -27.13 -25.69 16.99
C TRP A 6 -25.63 -25.42 17.12
N LEU A 7 -24.78 -26.46 17.17
CA LEU A 7 -23.32 -26.31 17.19
C LEU A 7 -22.76 -25.74 15.87
N ILE A 8 -23.38 -26.06 14.73
CA ILE A 8 -22.93 -25.56 13.41
C ILE A 8 -23.22 -24.06 13.24
N LYS A 9 -24.29 -23.55 13.87
CA LYS A 9 -24.58 -22.11 13.89
C LYS A 9 -23.67 -21.32 14.83
N LEU A 10 -23.12 -21.94 15.88
CA LEU A 10 -22.20 -21.30 16.82
C LEU A 10 -20.76 -21.22 16.31
N VAL A 11 -20.33 -22.18 15.47
CA VAL A 11 -19.01 -22.17 14.83
C VAL A 11 -18.97 -21.22 13.62
N SER A 12 -20.11 -20.99 12.95
CA SER A 12 -20.20 -20.04 11.81
C SER A 12 -20.30 -18.57 12.22
N PHE A 13 -20.41 -18.27 13.52
CA PHE A 13 -20.44 -16.88 14.04
C PHE A 13 -19.04 -16.37 14.45
N PHE A 14 -18.02 -17.23 14.45
CA PHE A 14 -16.70 -16.90 15.02
C PHE A 14 -15.61 -16.56 13.99
N ILE A 15 -15.93 -16.52 12.69
CA ILE A 15 -14.96 -16.23 11.63
C ILE A 15 -15.61 -15.35 10.56
N VAL A 16 -15.95 -14.10 10.86
CA VAL A 16 -15.84 -12.95 9.92
C VAL A 16 -15.85 -11.65 10.74
N LEU A 17 -14.81 -11.43 11.53
CA LEU A 17 -14.41 -10.08 11.93
C LEU A 17 -12.89 -9.93 11.73
N ASN A 18 -12.41 -10.40 10.58
CA ASN A 18 -11.14 -9.91 10.06
C ASN A 18 -11.45 -8.52 9.48
N CYS A 19 -11.52 -7.52 10.36
CA CYS A 19 -11.20 -6.17 9.93
C CYS A 19 -9.81 -6.27 9.31
N ILE A 20 -9.75 -6.16 7.99
CA ILE A 20 -8.50 -5.95 7.26
C ILE A 20 -8.03 -4.57 7.74
N HIS A 21 -7.28 -4.55 8.83
CA HIS A 21 -6.62 -3.34 9.27
C HIS A 21 -5.54 -3.06 8.23
N GLY A 22 -5.47 -1.81 7.76
CA GLY A 22 -4.31 -1.34 7.01
C GLY A 22 -3.03 -1.66 7.78
N ILE A 23 -1.96 -1.97 7.06
CA ILE A 23 -0.68 -2.27 7.67
C ILE A 23 -0.06 -0.93 8.07
N ASN A 24 -0.17 -0.58 9.35
CA ASN A 24 0.59 0.54 9.90
C ASN A 24 2.05 0.11 10.09
N VAL A 25 2.94 0.68 9.30
CA VAL A 25 4.38 0.50 9.39
C VAL A 25 4.93 1.51 10.40
N THR A 26 5.76 1.05 11.33
CA THR A 26 6.43 1.90 12.31
C THR A 26 7.93 1.70 12.24
N PHE A 27 8.68 2.81 12.30
CA PHE A 27 10.15 2.83 12.38
C PHE A 27 10.86 1.96 11.33
N LYS A 28 10.41 2.00 10.07
CA LYS A 28 11.13 1.30 8.98
C LYS A 28 12.37 2.12 8.60
N THR A 29 13.57 1.55 8.78
CA THR A 29 14.82 2.23 8.43
C THR A 29 14.83 2.67 6.96
N HIS A 30 15.27 3.89 6.73
CA HIS A 30 15.40 4.49 5.42
C HIS A 30 16.62 5.43 5.36
N ILE A 31 17.07 5.74 4.15
CA ILE A 31 18.15 6.69 3.90
C ILE A 31 17.65 7.71 2.88
N ILE A 32 17.73 8.98 3.25
CA ILE A 32 17.40 10.10 2.37
C ILE A 32 18.70 10.74 1.90
N THR A 33 18.74 11.15 0.64
CA THR A 33 19.88 11.86 0.05
C THR A 33 19.53 13.33 -0.15
N GLN A 34 20.31 14.22 0.45
CA GLN A 34 20.21 15.67 0.27
C GLN A 34 20.68 16.07 -1.15
N PRO A 35 20.28 17.25 -1.65
CA PRO A 35 20.75 17.75 -2.95
C PRO A 35 22.27 17.88 -3.10
N ASP A 36 23.00 18.07 -2.00
CA ASP A 36 24.47 18.11 -1.99
C ASP A 36 25.15 16.73 -1.93
N GLY A 37 24.35 15.65 -1.86
CA GLY A 37 24.79 14.27 -1.77
C GLY A 37 24.98 13.74 -0.35
N GLU A 38 24.77 14.56 0.69
CA GLU A 38 24.78 14.08 2.08
C GLU A 38 23.65 13.06 2.31
N THR A 39 23.95 11.98 3.02
CA THR A 39 22.94 10.94 3.33
C THR A 39 22.52 11.01 4.79
N ILE A 40 21.21 11.04 5.02
CA ILE A 40 20.60 11.04 6.35
C ILE A 40 19.95 9.68 6.60
N LYS A 41 20.33 9.03 7.70
CA LYS A 41 19.61 7.86 8.20
C LYS A 41 18.37 8.31 8.94
N CYS A 42 17.22 7.77 8.57
CA CYS A 42 15.95 8.10 9.16
C CYS A 42 15.05 6.86 9.21
N PHE A 43 13.81 7.07 9.61
CA PHE A 43 12.76 6.08 9.62
C PHE A 43 11.56 6.59 8.82
N VAL A 44 10.79 5.67 8.26
CA VAL A 44 9.47 5.94 7.68
C VAL A 44 8.42 5.20 8.49
N SER A 45 7.37 5.92 8.87
CA SER A 45 6.20 5.37 9.56
C SER A 45 4.92 5.84 8.88
N GLY A 46 3.83 5.08 9.03
CA GLY A 46 2.53 5.42 8.45
C GLY A 46 1.76 4.24 7.92
N ASP A 47 0.74 4.53 7.13
CA ASP A 47 -0.15 3.59 6.48
C ASP A 47 -0.43 4.03 5.02
N GLU A 48 -1.49 3.50 4.42
CA GLU A 48 -1.87 3.74 3.02
C GLU A 48 -2.38 5.17 2.78
N TYR A 49 -2.79 5.86 3.84
CA TYR A 49 -3.40 7.19 3.77
C TYR A 49 -2.42 8.30 4.15
N PHE A 50 -1.44 7.99 5.00
CA PHE A 50 -0.39 8.92 5.36
C PHE A 50 0.88 8.20 5.81
N ASN A 51 2.01 8.64 5.26
CA ASN A 51 3.34 8.26 5.72
C ASN A 51 4.22 9.50 5.84
N TRP A 52 5.25 9.39 6.67
CA TRP A 52 6.19 10.46 6.96
C TRP A 52 7.56 9.91 7.32
N ALA A 53 8.60 10.69 7.01
CA ALA A 53 9.96 10.40 7.42
C ALA A 53 10.26 11.11 8.75
N HIS A 54 11.01 10.47 9.63
CA HIS A 54 11.40 11.02 10.92
C HIS A 54 12.73 10.46 11.44
N ASP A 55 13.36 11.16 12.37
CA ASP A 55 14.54 10.64 13.08
C ASP A 55 14.15 9.64 14.18
N GLU A 56 15.14 9.13 14.91
CA GLU A 56 14.91 8.17 16.00
C GLU A 56 14.06 8.71 17.16
N ASN A 57 13.98 10.03 17.31
CA ASN A 57 13.24 10.71 18.37
C ASN A 57 11.85 11.21 17.90
N GLY A 58 11.49 10.92 16.65
CA GLY A 58 10.19 11.28 16.07
C GLY A 58 10.13 12.72 15.53
N TYR A 59 11.25 13.41 15.34
CA TYR A 59 11.22 14.69 14.64
C TYR A 59 11.02 14.46 13.14
N THR A 60 10.00 15.09 12.57
CA THR A 60 9.62 14.93 11.16
C THR A 60 10.68 15.50 10.23
N LEU A 61 10.97 14.80 9.13
CA LEU A 61 11.81 15.27 8.03
C LEU A 61 10.90 15.56 6.84
N ILE A 62 10.96 16.79 6.31
CA ILE A 62 10.16 17.21 5.17
C ILE A 62 11.03 17.89 4.12
N GLN A 63 10.82 17.53 2.85
CA GLN A 63 11.53 18.13 1.73
C GLN A 63 10.92 19.50 1.40
N SER A 64 11.77 20.52 1.38
CA SER A 64 11.42 21.85 0.89
C SER A 64 11.22 21.84 -0.62
N GLN A 65 10.10 22.38 -1.09
CA GLN A 65 9.83 22.53 -2.52
C GLN A 65 10.65 23.66 -3.17
N ASN A 66 11.31 24.50 -2.38
CA ASN A 66 12.06 25.65 -2.88
C ASN A 66 13.47 25.27 -3.36
N ASP A 67 14.14 24.36 -2.65
CA ASP A 67 15.55 24.01 -2.86
C ASP A 67 15.81 22.49 -2.85
N GLY A 68 14.80 21.67 -2.54
CA GLY A 68 14.90 20.22 -2.51
C GLY A 68 15.61 19.65 -1.28
N PHE A 69 16.05 20.50 -0.33
CA PHE A 69 16.68 20.05 0.91
C PHE A 69 15.64 19.57 1.92
N PHE A 70 16.04 18.64 2.79
CA PHE A 70 15.23 18.17 3.90
C PHE A 70 15.47 19.02 5.14
N TYR A 71 14.37 19.54 5.70
CA TYR A 71 14.31 20.31 6.92
C TYR A 71 13.52 19.56 7.98
N TYR A 72 13.73 19.92 9.25
CA TYR A 72 12.84 19.46 10.29
C TYR A 72 11.44 20.06 10.11
N GLY A 73 10.42 19.24 10.15
CA GLY A 73 9.02 19.63 9.97
C GLY A 73 8.42 20.21 11.25
N VAL A 74 7.56 21.20 11.08
CA VAL A 74 6.73 21.80 12.15
C VAL A 74 5.27 21.81 11.72
N MET A 75 4.36 21.70 12.68
CA MET A 75 2.93 21.80 12.40
C MET A 75 2.55 23.25 12.13
N GLU A 76 1.86 23.48 11.01
CA GLU A 76 1.20 24.74 10.69
C GLU A 76 -0.27 24.45 10.37
N GLY A 77 -1.12 24.61 11.39
CA GLY A 77 -2.53 24.21 11.30
C GLY A 77 -2.66 22.69 11.14
N ASP A 78 -3.25 22.28 10.02
CA ASP A 78 -3.50 20.88 9.68
C ASP A 78 -2.36 20.23 8.88
N GLU A 79 -1.36 21.00 8.48
CA GLU A 79 -0.25 20.58 7.64
C GLU A 79 1.08 20.54 8.42
N VAL A 80 2.07 19.90 7.80
CA VAL A 80 3.46 19.93 8.24
C VAL A 80 4.26 20.68 7.20
N VAL A 81 4.99 21.70 7.63
CA VAL A 81 5.80 22.55 6.76
C VAL A 81 7.28 22.50 7.19
N PRO A 82 8.22 22.76 6.26
CA PRO A 82 9.63 22.93 6.59
C PRO A 82 9.85 24.04 7.62
N SER A 83 10.60 23.76 8.69
CA SER A 83 11.15 24.80 9.56
C SER A 83 12.37 25.46 8.93
N ALA A 84 12.99 26.41 9.64
CA ALA A 84 14.26 27.01 9.24
C ALA A 84 15.48 26.09 9.45
N PHE A 85 15.31 24.94 10.11
CA PHE A 85 16.42 24.07 10.50
C PHE A 85 16.61 22.91 9.52
N LEU A 86 17.73 22.93 8.80
CA LEU A 86 18.15 21.84 7.94
C LEU A 86 18.38 20.58 8.78
N VAL A 87 17.99 19.42 8.28
CA VAL A 87 18.19 18.16 9.01
C VAL A 87 19.70 17.92 9.21
N GLY A 88 20.10 17.64 10.46
CA GLY A 88 21.50 17.50 10.85
C GLY A 88 22.22 18.79 11.23
N SER A 89 21.62 19.97 11.00
CA SER A 89 22.26 21.26 11.35
C SER A 89 22.17 21.64 12.83
N VAL A 90 21.20 21.07 13.56
CA VAL A 90 20.91 21.37 14.97
C VAL A 90 20.47 20.11 15.70
N ILE A 91 20.53 20.14 17.04
CA ILE A 91 19.80 19.18 17.89
C ILE A 91 18.36 19.69 18.00
N PRO A 92 17.34 18.95 17.50
CA PRO A 92 15.97 19.46 17.40
C PRO A 92 15.36 19.88 18.75
N ALA A 93 15.64 19.11 19.81
CA ALA A 93 15.16 19.40 21.15
C ALA A 93 15.68 20.76 21.66
N ASP A 94 16.95 21.07 21.42
CA ASP A 94 17.59 22.32 21.84
C ASP A 94 17.11 23.52 21.00
N ALA A 95 16.72 23.26 19.75
CA ALA A 95 16.11 24.24 18.85
C ALA A 95 14.62 24.52 19.18
N GLY A 96 14.05 23.85 20.19
CA GLY A 96 12.66 24.01 20.61
C GLY A 96 11.65 23.37 19.66
N LEU A 97 12.08 22.45 18.80
CA LEU A 97 11.19 21.68 17.94
C LEU A 97 10.41 20.67 18.78
N ILE A 98 9.20 20.35 18.31
CA ILE A 98 8.32 19.38 18.96
C ILE A 98 8.32 18.10 18.12
N PRO A 99 8.64 16.94 18.70
CA PRO A 99 8.57 15.67 17.98
C PRO A 99 7.12 15.33 17.63
N TRP A 100 6.94 14.43 16.66
CA TRP A 100 5.63 13.99 16.15
C TRP A 100 4.82 15.12 15.49
N ALA A 101 5.52 16.07 14.84
CA ALA A 101 4.92 17.09 14.01
C ALA A 101 4.37 16.45 12.72
N ILE A 102 3.16 15.90 12.79
CA ILE A 102 2.46 15.24 11.70
C ILE A 102 1.17 15.99 11.33
N ILE A 103 0.52 15.58 10.25
CA ILE A 103 -0.79 16.14 9.86
C ILE A 103 -1.82 15.95 10.97
N SER A 104 -2.83 16.81 11.01
CA SER A 104 -3.91 16.65 11.97
C SER A 104 -4.76 15.40 11.69
N LYS A 105 -5.51 14.99 12.70
CA LYS A 105 -6.46 13.89 12.58
C LYS A 105 -7.51 14.15 11.48
N ASP A 106 -7.97 15.39 11.36
CA ASP A 106 -8.98 15.75 10.38
C ASP A 106 -8.40 15.70 8.96
N ALA A 107 -7.17 16.19 8.76
CA ALA A 107 -6.45 16.03 7.50
C ALA A 107 -6.23 14.56 7.13
N TYR A 108 -5.89 13.71 8.10
CA TYR A 108 -5.78 12.26 7.88
C TYR A 108 -7.12 11.65 7.45
N LEU A 109 -8.21 11.99 8.14
CA LEU A 109 -9.55 11.47 7.83
C LEU A 109 -10.03 11.94 6.46
N GLU A 110 -9.67 13.15 6.05
CA GLU A 110 -9.95 13.68 4.72
C GLU A 110 -9.20 12.90 3.64
N ARG A 111 -7.89 12.70 3.79
CA ARG A 111 -7.09 11.88 2.88
C ARG A 111 -7.64 10.47 2.75
N ARG A 112 -8.03 9.87 3.87
CA ARG A 112 -8.67 8.55 3.87
C ARG A 112 -9.99 8.56 3.12
N ARG A 113 -10.83 9.59 3.29
CA ARG A 113 -12.11 9.68 2.58
C ARG A 113 -11.90 9.85 1.08
N ALA A 114 -11.04 10.78 0.68
CA ALA A 114 -10.70 11.06 -0.71
C ALA A 114 -10.16 9.82 -1.43
N PHE A 115 -9.31 9.02 -0.77
CA PHE A 115 -8.83 7.74 -1.30
C PHE A 115 -9.96 6.80 -1.73
N TRP A 116 -11.09 6.82 -1.01
CA TRP A 116 -12.27 5.99 -1.30
C TRP A 116 -13.34 6.69 -2.14
N GLU A 117 -13.24 8.00 -2.38
CA GLU A 117 -14.24 8.79 -3.10
C GLU A 117 -14.18 8.53 -4.61
N ASP A 118 -12.97 8.42 -5.16
CA ASP A 118 -12.73 8.14 -6.58
C ASP A 118 -12.83 6.64 -6.93
N ILE A 119 -13.05 5.79 -5.93
CA ILE A 119 -13.28 4.35 -6.14
C ILE A 119 -14.79 4.16 -6.38
N ASP A 120 -15.20 4.24 -7.66
CA ASP A 120 -16.57 3.97 -8.06
C ASP A 120 -16.98 2.55 -7.62
N ARG A 121 -17.89 2.48 -6.65
CA ARG A 121 -18.40 1.21 -6.10
C ARG A 121 -19.50 0.60 -6.96
N ASP A 122 -20.09 1.37 -7.89
CA ASP A 122 -21.17 0.93 -8.76
C ASP A 122 -20.66 0.24 -10.04
N VAL A 123 -19.38 0.45 -10.41
CA VAL A 123 -18.70 -0.22 -11.55
C VAL A 123 -17.86 -1.43 -11.09
N ARG A 124 -18.00 -1.84 -9.83
CA ARG A 124 -17.07 -2.75 -9.16
C ARG A 124 -17.11 -4.20 -9.65
N ASP A 125 -18.25 -4.66 -10.16
CA ASP A 125 -18.39 -6.06 -10.49
C ASP A 125 -17.70 -6.34 -11.82
N ALA A 126 -16.69 -7.21 -11.77
CA ALA A 126 -16.14 -7.81 -12.97
C ALA A 126 -17.30 -8.39 -13.80
N PRO A 127 -17.31 -8.17 -15.13
CA PRO A 127 -18.41 -8.62 -15.96
C PRO A 127 -18.59 -10.13 -15.80
N THR A 128 -19.84 -10.57 -15.66
CA THR A 128 -20.18 -11.99 -15.46
C THR A 128 -20.30 -12.78 -16.76
N HIS A 129 -20.09 -12.12 -17.89
CA HIS A 129 -20.10 -12.66 -19.24
C HIS A 129 -19.20 -11.80 -20.16
N GLY A 130 -18.87 -12.31 -21.34
CA GLY A 130 -17.96 -11.67 -22.29
C GLY A 130 -16.50 -11.97 -21.97
N THR A 131 -15.62 -11.01 -22.23
CA THR A 131 -14.17 -11.18 -22.08
C THR A 131 -13.61 -10.24 -21.02
N ILE A 132 -12.90 -10.81 -20.05
CA ILE A 132 -12.07 -10.07 -19.09
C ILE A 132 -10.62 -10.15 -19.53
N ASN A 133 -9.99 -8.99 -19.71
CA ASN A 133 -8.55 -8.88 -19.89
C ASN A 133 -7.89 -8.72 -18.51
N ASN A 134 -7.43 -9.84 -17.95
CA ASN A 134 -6.71 -9.88 -16.69
C ASN A 134 -5.24 -9.50 -16.92
N LEU A 135 -4.67 -8.64 -16.06
CA LEU A 135 -3.26 -8.23 -16.14
C LEU A 135 -2.48 -8.87 -14.99
N ASN A 136 -1.41 -9.58 -15.33
CA ASN A 136 -0.48 -10.15 -14.36
C ASN A 136 0.86 -9.42 -14.47
N ILE A 137 1.26 -8.69 -13.42
CA ILE A 137 2.48 -7.87 -13.42
C ILE A 137 3.49 -8.45 -12.42
N TYR A 138 4.62 -8.93 -12.92
CA TYR A 138 5.76 -9.38 -12.14
C TYR A 138 6.62 -8.18 -11.74
N ILE A 139 6.74 -7.96 -10.43
CA ILE A 139 7.52 -6.87 -9.87
C ILE A 139 8.73 -7.49 -9.16
N ARG A 140 9.93 -7.00 -9.51
CA ARG A 140 11.17 -7.28 -8.77
C ARG A 140 11.81 -5.99 -8.31
N PHE A 141 12.50 -6.05 -7.18
CA PHE A 141 13.30 -4.93 -6.69
C PHE A 141 14.73 -5.02 -7.20
N SER A 142 15.46 -3.90 -7.18
CA SER A 142 16.83 -3.79 -7.68
C SER A 142 17.84 -4.65 -6.93
N ASP A 143 17.52 -5.02 -5.69
CA ASP A 143 18.32 -5.84 -4.79
C ASP A 143 17.98 -7.33 -4.83
N GLN A 144 17.04 -7.75 -5.69
CA GLN A 144 16.62 -9.14 -5.86
C GLN A 144 17.24 -9.76 -7.12
N SER A 145 17.46 -11.07 -7.08
CA SER A 145 17.86 -11.84 -8.26
C SER A 145 16.72 -11.96 -9.28
N GLU A 146 17.07 -12.12 -10.55
CA GLU A 146 16.11 -12.30 -11.64
C GLU A 146 15.26 -13.58 -11.47
N PHE A 147 14.04 -13.57 -12.02
CA PHE A 147 13.13 -14.72 -11.97
C PHE A 147 13.77 -15.94 -12.66
N SER A 148 13.80 -17.08 -11.97
CA SER A 148 14.35 -18.32 -12.51
C SER A 148 13.41 -19.03 -13.48
N ASN A 149 12.10 -18.82 -13.32
CA ASN A 149 11.07 -19.51 -14.09
C ASN A 149 10.60 -18.63 -15.26
N PRO A 150 10.47 -19.18 -16.48
CA PRO A 150 9.99 -18.43 -17.62
C PRO A 150 8.49 -18.12 -17.48
N ARG A 151 8.05 -16.98 -18.05
CA ARG A 151 6.62 -16.57 -18.07
C ARG A 151 5.70 -17.66 -18.64
N SER A 152 6.15 -18.40 -19.65
CA SER A 152 5.38 -19.49 -20.26
C SER A 152 4.97 -20.59 -19.27
N GLN A 153 5.77 -20.82 -18.23
CA GLN A 153 5.42 -21.79 -17.20
C GLN A 153 4.25 -21.29 -16.33
N HIS A 154 4.18 -19.99 -16.10
CA HIS A 154 3.06 -19.38 -15.37
C HIS A 154 1.83 -19.26 -16.25
N ASP A 155 1.99 -18.92 -17.53
CA ASP A 155 0.91 -18.77 -18.50
C ASP A 155 -0.02 -19.98 -18.57
N GLN A 156 0.54 -21.19 -18.45
CA GLN A 156 -0.26 -22.42 -18.40
C GLN A 156 -1.31 -22.41 -17.28
N LEU A 157 -0.99 -21.86 -16.10
CA LEU A 157 -1.92 -21.78 -14.98
C LEU A 157 -3.07 -20.77 -15.22
N PHE A 158 -2.91 -19.87 -16.19
CA PHE A 158 -3.89 -18.81 -16.46
C PHE A 158 -4.66 -19.01 -17.76
N ASN A 159 -3.99 -19.43 -18.85
CA ASN A 159 -4.53 -19.39 -20.21
C ASN A 159 -4.64 -20.76 -20.90
N ASP A 160 -4.30 -21.88 -20.24
CA ASP A 160 -4.40 -23.22 -20.86
C ASP A 160 -5.89 -23.58 -21.10
N PRO A 161 -6.35 -23.70 -22.37
CA PRO A 161 -7.76 -23.95 -22.67
C PRO A 161 -8.20 -25.38 -22.31
N GLU A 162 -7.27 -26.34 -22.26
CA GLU A 162 -7.57 -27.73 -21.87
C GLU A 162 -7.48 -27.94 -20.35
N GLY A 163 -6.93 -26.94 -19.65
CA GLY A 163 -6.90 -26.85 -18.20
C GLY A 163 -6.00 -27.88 -17.49
N PRO A 164 -5.93 -27.78 -16.14
CA PRO A 164 -6.60 -26.79 -15.30
C PRO A 164 -5.94 -25.40 -15.36
N SER A 165 -6.73 -24.36 -15.63
CA SER A 165 -6.29 -22.95 -15.68
C SER A 165 -7.39 -21.99 -15.24
N LEU A 166 -7.03 -20.70 -15.04
CA LEU A 166 -8.00 -19.64 -14.75
C LEU A 166 -9.05 -19.49 -15.87
N LEU A 167 -8.61 -19.51 -17.14
CA LEU A 167 -9.47 -19.47 -18.30
C LEU A 167 -10.45 -20.65 -18.31
N HIS A 168 -9.93 -21.88 -18.24
CA HIS A 168 -10.73 -23.11 -18.28
C HIS A 168 -11.74 -23.16 -17.12
N TYR A 169 -11.35 -22.71 -15.91
CA TYR A 169 -12.26 -22.63 -14.77
C TYR A 169 -13.45 -21.70 -15.03
N PHE A 170 -13.19 -20.50 -15.56
CA PHE A 170 -14.26 -19.53 -15.81
C PHE A 170 -15.14 -19.93 -16.99
N GLU A 171 -14.60 -20.57 -18.02
CA GLU A 171 -15.39 -21.14 -19.12
C GLU A 171 -16.30 -22.27 -18.61
N GLU A 172 -15.80 -23.17 -17.74
CA GLU A 172 -16.58 -24.27 -17.16
C GLU A 172 -17.75 -23.75 -16.29
N VAL A 173 -17.48 -22.86 -15.32
CA VAL A 173 -18.52 -22.42 -14.37
C VAL A 173 -19.50 -21.41 -14.97
N SER A 174 -19.12 -20.73 -16.06
CA SER A 174 -19.98 -19.77 -16.76
C SER A 174 -20.76 -20.38 -17.93
N TYR A 175 -20.60 -21.68 -18.20
CA TYR A 175 -21.14 -22.33 -19.40
C TYR A 175 -20.70 -21.62 -20.69
N ASP A 176 -19.40 -21.35 -20.80
CA ASP A 176 -18.77 -20.71 -21.98
C ASP A 176 -19.27 -19.29 -22.26
N THR A 177 -19.71 -18.57 -21.22
CA THR A 177 -20.19 -17.18 -21.36
C THR A 177 -19.21 -16.15 -20.85
N LEU A 178 -18.19 -16.53 -20.08
CA LEU A 178 -17.15 -15.67 -19.54
C LEU A 178 -15.76 -16.24 -19.84
N HIS A 179 -14.94 -15.45 -20.54
CA HIS A 179 -13.57 -15.78 -20.89
C HIS A 179 -12.60 -14.84 -20.19
N VAL A 180 -11.68 -15.38 -19.39
CA VAL A 180 -10.69 -14.59 -18.65
C VAL A 180 -9.31 -14.80 -19.25
N HIS A 181 -8.89 -13.90 -20.13
CA HIS A 181 -7.56 -13.94 -20.74
C HIS A 181 -6.56 -13.15 -19.89
N THR A 182 -5.47 -13.80 -19.51
CA THR A 182 -4.42 -13.17 -18.70
C THR A 182 -3.25 -12.72 -19.56
N HIS A 183 -2.85 -11.46 -19.43
CA HIS A 183 -1.67 -10.91 -20.10
C HIS A 183 -0.56 -10.66 -19.07
N HIS A 184 0.62 -11.19 -19.36
CA HIS A 184 1.76 -11.21 -18.46
C HIS A 184 2.76 -10.08 -18.76
N TYR A 185 3.11 -9.29 -17.76
CA TYR A 185 4.02 -8.13 -17.82
C TYR A 185 5.05 -8.16 -16.68
N PRO A 186 6.24 -7.52 -16.81
CA PRO A 186 6.79 -7.00 -18.06
C PRO A 186 6.96 -8.12 -19.09
#